data_AF-A0A7S2QFG3-F1
#
_entry.id   AF-A0A7S2QFG3-F1
#
_cell.length_a   1.000
_cell.length_b   1.000
_cell.length_c   1.000
_cell.angle_alpha   90.00
_cell.angle_beta   90.00
_cell.angle_gamma   90.00
#
_symmetry.space_group_name_H-M   'P 1'
#
loop_
_entity.id
_entity.type
_entity.pdbx_description
1 polymer ?
#
loop_
_entity_poly.entity_id
_entity_poly.type
_entity_poly.pdbx_seq_one_letter_code
_entity_poly.pdbx_strand_id
1 'polypeptide(L)'
;GEFRAEVEHAELVAASLGALGRCRFRVRVGDRFGWSAWSEASGAVAAVVSPPRPSVTAPLRARHGACAAMDVVLEWGAFELHAGLKAVDYQVAFAPVIRPDLADELFLPWTLACGEGGRCGVSIAHLVPDIEYTFAVSASYPFLGHLCPRAHAEAVSVRFRTAALDEPLLSVPVQVGAFAHPGQAELWLDVDARAAEGLGAGRPEGEQGYALQWREHRGGAAPGPWVQAAA
;
A
#
# COMPACT_ATOMS: atom_id res chain seq x y z
N GLY A 1 -40.49 1.35 19.80
CA GLY A 1 -39.33 2.18 20.14
C GLY A 1 -38.14 1.57 19.45
N GLU A 2 -37.34 2.37 18.75
CA GLU A 2 -36.10 1.90 18.13
C GLU A 2 -35.00 1.96 19.19
N PHE A 3 -34.38 0.82 19.48
CA PHE A 3 -33.24 0.72 20.39
C PHE A 3 -31.98 0.51 19.56
N ARG A 4 -30.88 1.15 19.96
CA ARG A 4 -29.56 1.00 19.35
C ARG A 4 -28.62 0.36 20.36
N ALA A 5 -27.75 -0.52 19.89
CA ALA A 5 -26.71 -1.15 20.71
C ALA A 5 -25.34 -0.74 20.16
N GLU A 6 -24.43 -0.38 21.06
CA GLU A 6 -23.03 -0.14 20.74
C GLU A 6 -22.17 -1.18 21.46
N VAL A 7 -21.23 -1.74 20.72
CA VAL A 7 -20.22 -2.67 21.21
C VAL A 7 -18.88 -1.97 21.13
N GLU A 8 -18.24 -1.77 22.28
CA GLU A 8 -16.86 -1.31 22.34
C GLU A 8 -15.94 -2.52 22.47
N HIS A 9 -14.97 -2.58 21.57
CA HIS A 9 -13.90 -3.57 21.61
C HIS A 9 -12.84 -3.11 22.61
N ALA A 10 -12.87 -3.71 23.81
CA ALA A 10 -11.91 -3.41 24.86
C ALA A 10 -10.72 -4.37 24.70
N GLU A 11 -9.67 -3.84 24.07
CA GLU A 11 -8.32 -4.41 24.09
C GLU A 11 -8.16 -5.76 23.36
N LEU A 12 -7.56 -5.71 22.17
CA LEU A 12 -7.01 -6.91 21.54
C LEU A 12 -5.71 -7.21 22.29
N VAL A 13 -5.72 -8.15 23.24
CA VAL A 13 -4.47 -8.62 23.83
C VAL A 13 -3.78 -9.43 22.75
N ALA A 14 -2.78 -8.80 22.11
CA ALA A 14 -2.13 -9.24 20.88
C ALA A 14 -1.90 -10.75 20.88
N ALA A 15 -2.69 -11.46 20.07
CA ALA A 15 -2.40 -12.84 19.73
C ALA A 15 -1.43 -12.87 18.56
N SER A 16 -0.39 -13.67 18.72
CA SER A 16 0.43 -14.19 17.63
C SER A 16 -0.44 -15.12 16.78
N LEU A 17 -0.29 -15.13 15.45
CA LEU A 17 -1.03 -16.11 14.64
C LEU A 17 -0.74 -17.55 15.09
N GLY A 18 -1.80 -18.35 15.16
CA GLY A 18 -1.78 -19.68 15.78
C GLY A 18 -2.21 -19.68 17.25
N ALA A 19 -2.22 -18.51 17.91
CA ALA A 19 -2.78 -18.31 19.24
C ALA A 19 -4.13 -17.58 19.17
N LEU A 20 -5.04 -17.97 20.05
CA LEU A 20 -6.35 -17.36 20.21
C LEU A 20 -6.19 -15.90 20.64
N GLY A 21 -6.62 -14.96 19.80
CA GLY A 21 -6.83 -13.56 20.21
C GLY A 21 -7.82 -13.54 21.35
N ARG A 22 -7.41 -13.05 22.52
CA ARG A 22 -8.31 -12.88 23.66
C ARG A 22 -8.84 -11.45 23.63
N CYS A 23 -10.09 -11.31 23.24
CA CYS A 23 -10.79 -10.04 23.20
C CYS A 23 -11.74 -9.92 24.38
N ARG A 24 -11.88 -8.71 24.92
CA ARG A 24 -12.96 -8.39 25.87
C ARG A 24 -13.89 -7.37 25.24
N PHE A 25 -15.16 -7.45 25.60
CA PHE A 25 -16.18 -6.59 25.04
C PHE A 25 -16.91 -5.86 26.16
N ARG A 26 -17.28 -4.61 25.91
CA ARG A 26 -18.25 -3.88 26.73
C ARG A 26 -19.39 -3.47 25.83
N VAL A 27 -20.61 -3.50 26.35
CA VAL A 27 -21.81 -3.15 25.60
C VAL A 27 -22.58 -2.05 26.31
N ARG A 28 -23.18 -1.16 25.55
CA ARG A 28 -24.19 -0.21 26.05
C ARG A 28 -25.36 -0.15 25.09
N VAL A 29 -26.52 0.19 25.63
CA VAL A 29 -27.75 0.33 24.84
C VAL A 29 -28.25 1.75 24.95
N GLY A 30 -28.79 2.26 23.86
CA GLY A 30 -29.34 3.60 23.81
C GLY A 30 -30.69 3.62 23.11
N ASP A 31 -31.48 4.62 23.44
CA ASP A 31 -32.69 4.97 22.73
C ASP A 31 -32.63 6.45 22.30
N ARG A 32 -33.76 7.03 21.90
CA ARG A 32 -33.82 8.44 21.49
C ARG A 32 -33.51 9.45 22.61
N PHE A 33 -33.47 9.01 23.87
CA PHE A 33 -33.26 9.86 25.04
C PHE A 33 -31.84 9.80 25.59
N GLY A 34 -31.05 8.79 25.22
CA GLY A 34 -29.65 8.71 25.59
C GLY A 34 -29.09 7.30 25.57
N TRP A 35 -27.86 7.17 26.06
CA TRP A 35 -27.14 5.91 26.20
C TRP A 35 -27.09 5.47 27.66
N SER A 36 -27.16 4.16 27.90
CA SER A 36 -26.86 3.57 29.19
C SER A 36 -25.37 3.73 29.54
N ALA A 37 -25.03 3.48 30.80
CA ALA A 37 -23.65 3.18 31.15
C ALA A 37 -23.17 1.91 30.38
N TRP A 38 -21.86 1.83 30.16
CA TRP A 38 -21.22 0.61 29.65
C TRP A 38 -21.39 -0.54 30.65
N SER A 39 -21.60 -1.74 30.14
CA SER A 39 -21.55 -2.97 30.92
C SER A 39 -20.17 -3.17 31.55
N GLU A 40 -20.09 -4.12 32.48
CA GLU A 40 -18.81 -4.73 32.82
C GLU A 40 -18.18 -5.38 31.59
N ALA A 41 -16.85 -5.49 31.58
CA ALA A 41 -16.13 -6.17 30.52
C ALA A 41 -16.48 -7.67 30.55
N SER A 42 -16.70 -8.25 29.36
CA SER A 42 -16.88 -9.68 29.22
C SER A 42 -15.66 -10.46 29.72
N GLY A 43 -15.85 -11.76 29.97
CA GLY A 43 -14.71 -12.68 29.98
C GLY A 43 -13.90 -12.58 28.68
N ALA A 44 -12.61 -12.95 28.75
CA ALA A 44 -11.77 -13.02 27.56
C ALA A 44 -12.31 -14.09 26.61
N VAL A 45 -12.80 -13.65 25.44
CA VAL A 45 -13.27 -14.55 24.38
C VAL A 45 -12.11 -14.83 23.46
N ALA A 46 -11.87 -16.12 23.25
CA ALA A 46 -10.81 -16.64 22.41
C ALA A 46 -11.34 -16.71 20.96
N ALA A 47 -10.88 -15.83 20.09
CA ALA A 47 -11.24 -15.82 18.68
C ALA A 47 -10.09 -16.40 17.84
N VAL A 48 -10.40 -17.38 16.99
CA VAL A 48 -9.47 -17.88 15.97
C VAL A 48 -9.83 -17.21 14.65
N VAL A 49 -8.98 -16.29 14.20
CA VAL A 49 -9.09 -15.72 12.86
C VAL A 49 -8.10 -16.42 11.95
N SER A 50 -8.59 -17.09 10.92
CA SER A 50 -7.75 -17.71 9.90
C SER A 50 -7.10 -16.62 9.03
N PRO A 51 -5.81 -16.75 8.67
CA PRO A 51 -5.17 -15.80 7.75
C PRO A 51 -5.91 -15.76 6.40
N PRO A 52 -5.81 -14.65 5.64
CA PRO A 52 -6.30 -14.63 4.26
C PRO A 52 -5.59 -15.71 3.44
N ARG A 53 -6.35 -16.44 2.62
CA ARG A 53 -5.78 -17.50 1.76
C ARG A 53 -5.83 -17.09 0.29
N PRO A 54 -4.80 -17.37 -0.51
CA PRO A 54 -4.83 -17.07 -1.93
C PRO A 54 -5.95 -17.84 -2.64
N SER A 55 -6.57 -17.20 -3.64
CA SER A 55 -7.54 -17.88 -4.48
C SER A 55 -6.88 -18.95 -5.36
N VAL A 56 -7.41 -20.17 -5.33
CA VAL A 56 -6.94 -21.29 -6.17
C VAL A 56 -7.30 -21.09 -7.64
N THR A 57 -8.36 -20.33 -7.94
CA THR A 57 -8.90 -20.20 -9.31
C THR A 57 -8.25 -19.08 -10.11
N ALA A 58 -7.55 -18.16 -9.45
CA ALA A 58 -6.94 -16.99 -10.07
C ALA A 58 -5.50 -16.80 -9.52
N PRO A 59 -4.54 -17.58 -10.04
CA PRO A 59 -3.15 -17.52 -9.59
C PRO A 59 -2.52 -16.17 -9.93
N LEU A 60 -1.43 -15.83 -9.24
CA LEU A 60 -0.61 -14.66 -9.56
C LEU A 60 -0.04 -14.79 -10.98
N ARG A 61 -0.26 -13.77 -11.79
CA ARG A 61 0.25 -13.63 -13.15
C ARG A 61 1.08 -12.35 -13.24
N ALA A 62 2.13 -12.43 -14.04
CA ALA A 62 2.95 -11.28 -14.40
C ALA A 62 2.93 -11.12 -15.93
N ARG A 63 2.86 -9.88 -16.39
CA ARG A 63 2.96 -9.51 -17.80
C ARG A 63 3.71 -8.19 -17.95
N HIS A 64 4.24 -7.95 -19.14
CA HIS A 64 4.84 -6.66 -19.46
C HIS A 64 3.81 -5.53 -19.36
N GLY A 65 4.23 -4.41 -18.79
CA GLY A 65 3.47 -3.17 -18.75
C GLY A 65 3.60 -2.35 -20.03
N ALA A 66 3.34 -1.05 -19.95
CA ALA A 66 3.43 -0.13 -21.09
C ALA A 66 4.88 -0.01 -21.58
N CYS A 67 5.85 0.12 -20.67
CA CYS A 67 7.27 0.03 -20.99
C CYS A 67 7.77 -1.39 -20.69
N ALA A 68 7.71 -2.31 -21.65
CA ALA A 68 8.01 -3.73 -21.44
C ALA A 68 9.39 -4.00 -20.81
N ALA A 69 10.36 -3.11 -21.00
CA ALA A 69 11.70 -3.25 -20.42
C ALA A 69 11.76 -2.95 -18.92
N MET A 70 10.89 -2.10 -18.38
CA MET A 70 10.99 -1.58 -17.02
C MET A 70 9.71 -1.72 -16.19
N ASP A 71 8.60 -2.10 -16.84
CA ASP A 71 7.29 -2.18 -16.21
C ASP A 71 6.76 -3.61 -16.23
N VAL A 72 6.32 -4.08 -15.08
CA VAL A 72 5.61 -5.36 -14.92
C VAL A 72 4.26 -5.10 -14.28
N VAL A 73 3.21 -5.63 -14.90
CA VAL A 73 1.85 -5.65 -14.34
C VAL A 73 1.61 -7.00 -13.70
N LEU A 74 1.31 -6.98 -12.41
CA LEU A 74 0.91 -8.13 -11.63
C LEU A 74 -0.61 -8.20 -11.52
N GLU A 75 -1.17 -9.40 -11.65
CA GLU A 75 -2.60 -9.67 -11.50
C GLU A 75 -2.84 -10.93 -10.68
N TRP A 76 -3.76 -10.90 -9.72
CA TRP A 76 -4.14 -12.04 -8.88
C TRP A 76 -5.63 -12.01 -8.55
N GLY A 77 -6.18 -13.12 -8.08
CA GLY A 77 -7.54 -13.16 -7.52
C GLY A 77 -7.60 -12.61 -6.10
N ALA A 78 -8.73 -12.03 -5.72
CA ALA A 78 -8.98 -11.66 -4.33
C ALA A 78 -8.76 -12.86 -3.39
N PHE A 79 -8.10 -12.61 -2.25
CA PHE A 79 -7.87 -13.64 -1.25
C PHE A 79 -9.18 -14.04 -0.57
N GLU A 80 -9.30 -15.33 -0.24
CA GLU A 80 -10.38 -15.85 0.59
C GLU A 80 -10.21 -15.35 2.02
N LEU A 81 -11.24 -14.69 2.53
CA LEU A 81 -11.24 -14.10 3.86
C LEU A 81 -11.94 -15.01 4.87
N HIS A 82 -11.56 -14.89 6.14
CA HIS A 82 -12.30 -15.50 7.23
C HIS A 82 -13.74 -14.95 7.27
N ALA A 83 -14.70 -15.81 7.63
CA ALA A 83 -16.12 -15.45 7.62
C ALA A 83 -16.41 -14.18 8.43
N GLY A 84 -17.12 -13.23 7.81
CA GLY A 84 -17.47 -11.95 8.44
C GLY A 84 -16.46 -10.82 8.20
N LEU A 85 -15.25 -11.13 7.70
CA LEU A 85 -14.26 -10.13 7.32
C LEU A 85 -14.42 -9.70 5.86
N LYS A 86 -14.10 -8.44 5.57
CA LYS A 86 -14.41 -7.80 4.27
C LYS A 86 -13.24 -7.09 3.60
N ALA A 87 -12.12 -6.90 4.30
CA ALA A 87 -11.00 -6.11 3.80
C ALA A 87 -9.66 -6.74 4.21
N VAL A 88 -8.68 -6.65 3.31
CA VAL A 88 -7.29 -7.06 3.51
C VAL A 88 -6.34 -6.11 2.82
N ASP A 89 -5.20 -5.82 3.43
CA ASP A 89 -4.13 -5.11 2.76
C ASP A 89 -3.20 -6.11 2.11
N TYR A 90 -2.79 -5.80 0.88
CA TYR A 90 -1.83 -6.59 0.12
C TYR A 90 -0.42 -6.06 0.34
N GLN A 91 0.52 -6.99 0.48
CA GLN A 91 1.94 -6.72 0.47
C GLN A 91 2.53 -7.43 -0.74
N VAL A 92 3.20 -6.67 -1.60
CA VAL A 92 3.87 -7.15 -2.80
C VAL A 92 5.36 -7.03 -2.57
N ALA A 93 6.06 -8.16 -2.48
CA ALA A 93 7.52 -8.21 -2.37
C ALA A 93 8.10 -8.63 -3.72
N PHE A 94 9.20 -8.02 -4.12
CA PHE A 94 9.88 -8.38 -5.36
C PHE A 94 11.39 -8.23 -5.25
N ALA A 95 12.12 -9.16 -5.85
CA ALA A 95 13.58 -9.14 -5.84
C ALA A 95 14.15 -9.77 -7.12
N PRO A 96 15.30 -9.29 -7.64
CA PRO A 96 16.05 -10.00 -8.66
C PRO A 96 16.41 -11.41 -8.19
N VAL A 97 16.23 -12.43 -9.03
CA VAL A 97 16.60 -13.82 -8.70
C VAL A 97 18.10 -13.93 -8.37
N ILE A 98 18.92 -13.10 -9.01
CA ILE A 98 20.37 -13.03 -8.79
C ILE A 98 20.77 -12.33 -7.48
N ARG A 99 19.89 -11.50 -6.90
CA ARG A 99 20.12 -10.72 -5.67
C ARG A 99 18.86 -10.66 -4.82
N PRO A 100 18.45 -11.80 -4.22
CA PRO A 100 17.22 -11.87 -3.41
C PRO A 100 17.29 -11.03 -2.12
N ASP A 101 18.49 -10.62 -1.72
CA ASP A 101 18.76 -9.71 -0.59
C ASP A 101 18.34 -8.26 -0.87
N LEU A 102 18.20 -7.87 -2.13
CA LEU A 102 17.70 -6.56 -2.56
C LEU A 102 16.20 -6.59 -2.82
N ALA A 103 15.44 -7.21 -1.91
CA ALA A 103 14.00 -7.25 -2.00
C ALA A 103 13.41 -5.86 -1.69
N ASP A 104 12.57 -5.37 -2.61
CA ASP A 104 11.72 -4.21 -2.40
C ASP A 104 10.31 -4.65 -2.04
N GLU A 105 9.56 -3.78 -1.36
CA GLU A 105 8.22 -4.06 -0.86
C GLU A 105 7.26 -2.90 -1.14
N LEU A 106 6.04 -3.24 -1.55
CA LEU A 106 4.94 -2.32 -1.78
C LEU A 106 3.72 -2.75 -0.96
N PHE A 107 3.11 -1.80 -0.25
CA PHE A 107 1.90 -2.01 0.53
C PHE A 107 0.71 -1.37 -0.18
N LEU A 108 -0.34 -2.16 -0.41
CA LEU A 108 -1.51 -1.77 -1.17
C LEU A 108 -2.78 -2.01 -0.35
N PRO A 109 -3.52 -0.95 0.01
CA PRO A 109 -4.87 -1.08 0.53
C PRO A 109 -5.77 -1.85 -0.45
N TRP A 110 -6.72 -2.62 0.08
CA TRP A 110 -7.66 -3.42 -0.73
C TRP A 110 -8.38 -2.59 -1.81
N THR A 111 -8.71 -1.34 -1.49
CA THR A 111 -9.39 -0.39 -2.36
C THR A 111 -8.58 0.04 -3.58
N LEU A 112 -7.25 -0.01 -3.47
CA LEU A 112 -6.35 0.33 -4.57
C LEU A 112 -5.99 -0.91 -5.39
N ALA A 113 -5.91 -2.07 -4.74
CA ALA A 113 -5.48 -3.29 -5.41
C ALA A 113 -6.61 -3.94 -6.22
N CYS A 114 -7.85 -3.95 -5.73
CA CYS A 114 -8.93 -4.74 -6.32
C CYS A 114 -9.89 -3.89 -7.16
N GLY A 115 -9.97 -4.22 -8.45
CA GLY A 115 -10.89 -3.60 -9.39
C GLY A 115 -12.25 -4.29 -9.47
N GLU A 116 -13.09 -3.84 -10.40
CA GLU A 116 -14.36 -4.48 -10.70
C GLU A 116 -14.15 -5.95 -11.15
N GLY A 117 -14.96 -6.87 -10.62
CA GLY A 117 -14.90 -8.29 -10.96
C GLY A 117 -13.97 -9.16 -10.08
N GLY A 118 -13.50 -8.64 -8.94
CA GLY A 118 -12.77 -9.45 -7.94
C GLY A 118 -11.35 -9.84 -8.35
N ARG A 119 -10.83 -9.20 -9.40
CA ARG A 119 -9.40 -9.25 -9.75
C ARG A 119 -8.68 -8.09 -9.08
N CYS A 120 -7.48 -8.39 -8.60
CA CYS A 120 -6.60 -7.41 -8.01
C CYS A 120 -5.31 -7.33 -8.83
N GLY A 121 -4.65 -6.18 -8.82
CA GLY A 121 -3.45 -5.97 -9.61
C GLY A 121 -2.67 -4.72 -9.22
N VAL A 122 -1.42 -4.66 -9.69
CA VAL A 122 -0.56 -3.48 -9.53
C VAL A 122 0.45 -3.41 -10.68
N SER A 123 0.84 -2.19 -11.06
CA SER A 123 1.96 -1.96 -11.98
C SER A 123 3.21 -1.58 -11.18
N ILE A 124 4.30 -2.31 -11.40
CA ILE A 124 5.62 -2.03 -10.83
C ILE A 124 6.49 -1.48 -11.95
N ALA A 125 7.00 -0.28 -11.77
CA ALA A 125 7.85 0.41 -12.74
C ALA A 125 9.31 0.44 -12.27
N HIS A 126 10.20 0.91 -13.15
CA HIS A 126 11.63 1.10 -12.89
C HIS A 126 12.40 -0.18 -12.54
N LEU A 127 11.93 -1.33 -13.03
CA LEU A 127 12.67 -2.57 -12.92
C LEU A 127 13.87 -2.55 -13.88
N VAL A 128 14.91 -3.28 -13.51
CA VAL A 128 16.10 -3.40 -14.36
C VAL A 128 15.75 -4.29 -15.57
N PRO A 129 16.00 -3.82 -16.81
CA PRO A 129 15.78 -4.60 -18.03
C PRO A 129 16.61 -5.87 -18.10
N ASP A 130 16.11 -6.88 -18.81
CA ASP A 130 16.72 -8.21 -18.96
C ASP A 130 17.13 -8.90 -17.65
N ILE A 131 16.36 -8.70 -16.58
CA ILE A 131 16.55 -9.36 -15.29
C ILE A 131 15.33 -10.20 -14.96
N GLU A 132 15.58 -11.42 -14.46
CA GLU A 132 14.53 -12.26 -13.88
C GLU A 132 14.27 -11.85 -12.43
N TYR A 133 13.01 -11.55 -12.13
CA TYR A 133 12.52 -11.19 -10.82
C TYR A 133 11.63 -12.30 -10.25
N THR A 134 11.64 -12.45 -8.93
CA THR A 134 10.61 -13.18 -8.19
C THR A 134 9.68 -12.16 -7.55
N PHE A 135 8.39 -12.27 -7.84
CA PHE A 135 7.32 -11.48 -7.22
C PHE A 135 6.53 -12.37 -6.27
N ALA A 136 6.18 -11.85 -5.10
CA ALA A 136 5.35 -12.52 -4.12
C ALA A 136 4.26 -11.56 -3.63
N VAL A 137 3.01 -12.04 -3.55
CA VAL A 137 1.88 -11.30 -3.01
C VAL A 137 1.32 -12.05 -1.81
N SER A 138 1.22 -11.36 -0.69
CA SER A 138 0.54 -11.81 0.53
C SER A 138 -0.54 -10.82 0.94
N ALA A 139 -1.51 -11.27 1.74
CA ALA A 139 -2.53 -10.40 2.31
C ALA A 139 -2.59 -10.50 3.84
N SER A 140 -2.99 -9.41 4.48
CA SER A 140 -3.14 -9.31 5.93
C SER A 140 -4.40 -8.51 6.28
N TYR A 141 -4.98 -8.74 7.45
CA TYR A 141 -6.12 -7.95 7.91
C TYR A 141 -5.62 -6.66 8.55
N PRO A 142 -5.98 -5.46 8.04
CA PRO A 142 -5.44 -4.19 8.53
C PRO A 142 -5.66 -3.99 10.03
N PHE A 143 -6.82 -4.40 10.54
CA PHE A 143 -7.21 -4.22 11.95
C PHE A 143 -6.58 -5.23 12.92
N LEU A 144 -6.01 -6.34 12.42
CA LEU A 144 -5.22 -7.25 13.23
C LEU A 144 -3.74 -6.84 13.27
N GLY A 145 -3.37 -5.77 12.53
CA GLY A 145 -2.00 -5.32 12.37
C GLY A 145 -1.11 -6.34 11.64
N HIS A 146 0.18 -6.03 11.52
CA HIS A 146 1.20 -6.96 11.04
C HIS A 146 1.55 -8.06 12.06
N LEU A 147 0.64 -8.36 13.01
CA LEU A 147 0.80 -9.38 14.05
C LEU A 147 0.77 -10.80 13.49
N CYS A 148 0.66 -10.94 12.18
CA CYS A 148 0.96 -12.18 11.46
C CYS A 148 2.48 -12.35 11.34
N PRO A 149 3.14 -13.22 12.13
CA PRO A 149 4.48 -13.67 11.78
C PRO A 149 4.47 -14.12 10.31
N ARG A 150 5.40 -13.57 9.51
CA ARG A 150 5.54 -13.83 8.06
C ARG A 150 5.49 -15.33 7.72
N ALA A 151 5.88 -16.19 8.65
CA ALA A 151 5.86 -17.65 8.51
C ALA A 151 4.47 -18.25 8.23
N HIS A 152 3.37 -17.53 8.48
CA HIS A 152 2.00 -18.04 8.29
C HIS A 152 1.21 -17.33 7.19
N ALA A 153 1.77 -16.29 6.57
CA ALA A 153 1.11 -15.64 5.45
C ALA A 153 1.32 -16.51 4.21
N GLU A 154 0.25 -17.15 3.74
CA GLU A 154 0.27 -17.83 2.45
C GLU A 154 0.48 -16.78 1.35
N ALA A 155 1.65 -16.82 0.73
CA ALA A 155 2.00 -15.94 -0.38
C ALA A 155 1.89 -16.71 -1.70
N VAL A 156 1.35 -16.06 -2.73
CA VAL A 156 1.47 -16.53 -4.12
C VAL A 156 2.70 -15.89 -4.75
N SER A 157 3.47 -16.66 -5.51
CA SER A 157 4.67 -16.17 -6.17
C SER A 157 4.72 -16.51 -7.65
N VAL A 158 5.41 -15.67 -8.41
CA VAL A 158 5.68 -15.86 -9.84
C VAL A 158 7.07 -15.35 -10.17
N ARG A 159 7.75 -16.04 -11.09
CA ARG A 159 8.99 -15.55 -11.69
C ARG A 159 8.69 -14.93 -13.05
N PHE A 160 9.32 -13.81 -13.34
CA PHE A 160 9.10 -13.10 -14.59
C PHE A 160 10.37 -12.37 -15.00
N ARG A 161 10.73 -12.46 -16.28
CA ARG A 161 11.89 -11.78 -16.85
C ARG A 161 11.44 -10.52 -17.57
N THR A 162 12.03 -9.38 -17.20
CA THR A 162 11.81 -8.11 -17.91
C THR A 162 12.37 -8.19 -19.32
N ALA A 163 11.77 -7.47 -20.27
CA ALA A 163 12.26 -7.45 -21.64
C ALA A 163 13.67 -6.82 -21.72
N ALA A 164 14.45 -7.24 -22.70
CA ALA A 164 15.67 -6.53 -23.05
C ALA A 164 15.33 -5.14 -23.61
N LEU A 165 16.25 -4.20 -23.47
CA LEU A 165 16.20 -2.97 -24.27
C LEU A 165 16.56 -3.35 -25.71
N ASP A 166 15.55 -3.46 -26.58
CA ASP A 166 15.78 -3.67 -28.01
C ASP A 166 16.39 -2.42 -28.68
N GLU A 167 16.29 -1.25 -28.04
CA GLU A 167 16.95 -0.01 -28.47
C GLU A 167 17.67 0.68 -27.30
N PRO A 168 18.79 1.41 -27.55
CA PRO A 168 19.45 2.22 -26.53
C PRO A 168 18.51 3.36 -26.10
N LEU A 169 17.64 3.08 -25.13
CA LEU A 169 16.88 4.12 -24.46
C LEU A 169 17.88 5.05 -23.78
N LEU A 170 17.75 6.32 -24.13
CA LEU A 170 18.48 7.47 -23.60
C LEU A 170 19.79 7.75 -24.34
N SER A 171 19.71 8.66 -25.32
CA SER A 171 20.72 9.71 -25.40
C SER A 171 20.97 10.22 -23.98
N VAL A 172 22.23 10.21 -23.54
CA VAL A 172 22.69 10.74 -22.25
C VAL A 172 21.86 11.99 -21.92
N PRO A 173 21.28 12.12 -20.71
CA PRO A 173 20.58 13.34 -20.34
C PRO A 173 21.49 14.50 -20.73
N VAL A 174 21.06 15.30 -21.72
CA VAL A 174 21.83 16.44 -22.16
C VAL A 174 21.92 17.30 -20.91
N GLN A 175 23.14 17.47 -20.37
CA GLN A 175 23.38 18.50 -19.38
C GLN A 175 22.90 19.78 -20.03
N VAL A 176 21.74 20.28 -19.58
CA VAL A 176 21.34 21.65 -19.87
C VAL A 176 22.50 22.48 -19.33
N GLY A 177 23.23 23.13 -20.24
CA GLY A 177 24.47 23.82 -19.90
C GLY A 177 24.26 24.75 -18.72
N ALA A 178 25.29 24.92 -17.88
CA ALA A 178 25.26 25.80 -16.73
C ALA A 178 24.54 27.10 -17.10
N PHE A 179 23.45 27.41 -16.38
CA PHE A 179 22.65 28.59 -16.63
C PHE A 179 23.55 29.83 -16.69
N ALA A 180 23.42 30.62 -17.76
CA ALA A 180 24.27 31.77 -18.03
C ALA A 180 24.07 32.95 -17.04
N HIS A 181 23.27 32.77 -15.98
CA HIS A 181 22.95 33.80 -15.01
C HIS A 181 23.40 33.39 -13.59
N PRO A 182 24.51 33.96 -13.08
CA PRO A 182 24.85 33.82 -11.67
C PRO A 182 23.80 34.56 -10.83
N GLY A 183 22.89 33.83 -10.18
CA GLY A 183 21.96 34.39 -9.20
C GLY A 183 20.51 33.90 -9.27
N GLN A 184 20.11 33.17 -10.31
CA GLN A 184 18.80 32.52 -10.38
C GLN A 184 18.96 31.07 -10.84
N ALA A 185 18.76 30.15 -9.91
CA ALA A 185 18.53 28.74 -10.25
C ALA A 185 17.03 28.56 -10.43
N GLU A 186 16.59 28.31 -11.67
CA GLU A 186 15.23 27.90 -11.95
C GLU A 186 15.19 26.37 -11.92
N LEU A 187 14.40 25.81 -11.01
CA LEU A 187 14.20 24.37 -10.87
C LEU A 187 12.90 23.99 -11.57
N TRP A 188 13.01 23.24 -12.66
CA TRP A 188 11.87 22.64 -13.34
C TRP A 188 11.67 21.23 -12.78
N LEU A 189 10.50 20.99 -12.17
CA LEU A 189 10.10 19.69 -11.65
C LEU A 189 8.95 19.18 -12.52
N ASP A 190 9.20 18.15 -13.32
CA ASP A 190 8.14 17.42 -14.00
C ASP A 190 7.48 16.47 -12.99
N VAL A 191 6.25 16.82 -12.59
CA VAL A 191 5.45 15.98 -11.69
C VAL A 191 4.55 15.08 -12.53
N ASP A 192 4.58 13.78 -12.25
CA ASP A 192 3.70 12.80 -12.91
C ASP A 192 2.22 13.16 -12.67
N ALA A 193 1.46 13.35 -13.74
CA ALA A 193 0.05 13.72 -13.68
C ALA A 193 -0.80 12.73 -12.86
N ARG A 194 -0.39 11.46 -12.76
CA ARG A 194 -1.09 10.43 -11.98
C ARG A 194 -0.93 10.63 -10.47
N ALA A 195 0.19 11.23 -10.04
CA ALA A 195 0.38 11.62 -8.63
C ALA A 195 -0.58 12.76 -8.23
N ALA A 196 -1.02 13.56 -9.20
CA ALA A 196 -2.03 14.61 -8.99
C ALA A 196 -3.46 14.05 -8.95
N GLU A 197 -3.78 13.03 -9.76
CA GLU A 197 -5.13 12.44 -9.83
C GLU A 197 -5.58 11.79 -8.51
N GLY A 198 -4.66 11.17 -7.76
CA GLY A 198 -4.96 10.55 -6.45
C GLY A 198 -5.27 11.56 -5.33
N LEU A 199 -4.95 12.83 -5.51
CA LEU A 199 -5.11 13.88 -4.49
C LEU A 199 -6.44 14.65 -4.59
N GLY A 200 -7.17 14.49 -5.71
CA GLY A 200 -8.43 15.20 -5.98
C GLY A 200 -9.71 14.43 -5.65
N ALA A 201 -9.64 13.12 -5.40
CA ALA A 201 -10.83 12.29 -5.18
C ALA A 201 -11.42 12.50 -3.77
N GLY A 202 -12.41 13.40 -3.66
CA GLY A 202 -13.25 13.57 -2.47
C GLY A 202 -13.14 14.91 -1.73
N ARG A 203 -12.38 15.88 -2.24
CA ARG A 203 -12.37 17.25 -1.70
C ARG A 203 -13.41 18.14 -2.40
N PRO A 204 -14.05 19.06 -1.67
CA PRO A 204 -15.00 20.01 -2.26
C PRO A 204 -14.30 20.89 -3.32
N GLU A 205 -15.04 21.24 -4.38
CA GLU A 205 -14.58 22.18 -5.41
C GLU A 205 -14.08 23.48 -4.75
N GLY A 206 -12.77 23.76 -4.87
CA GLY A 206 -12.11 24.94 -4.30
C GLY A 206 -10.91 24.66 -3.38
N GLU A 207 -10.70 23.43 -2.91
CA GLU A 207 -9.55 23.05 -2.05
C GLU A 207 -8.51 22.15 -2.75
N GLN A 208 -8.40 22.28 -4.06
CA GLN A 208 -7.37 21.61 -4.85
C GLN A 208 -6.15 22.53 -4.98
N GLY A 209 -5.38 22.63 -3.90
CA GLY A 209 -4.03 23.20 -3.95
C GLY A 209 -3.07 22.16 -3.41
N TYR A 210 -2.11 21.74 -4.22
CA TYR A 210 -0.90 21.12 -3.69
C TYR A 210 0.08 22.24 -3.33
N ALA A 211 0.84 22.01 -2.27
CA ALA A 211 1.86 22.93 -1.85
C ALA A 211 3.22 22.26 -2.02
N LEU A 212 4.02 22.75 -2.96
CA LEU A 212 5.40 22.33 -3.09
C LEU A 212 6.19 22.97 -1.95
N GLN A 213 6.75 22.14 -1.07
CA GLN A 213 7.65 22.59 -0.01
C GLN A 213 9.08 22.19 -0.34
N TRP A 214 10.01 23.15 -0.27
CA TRP A 214 11.43 22.88 -0.42
C TRP A 214 12.24 23.69 0.59
N ARG A 215 13.49 23.29 0.82
CA ARG A 215 14.46 24.06 1.61
C ARG A 215 15.85 23.88 1.02
N GLU A 216 16.62 24.96 1.03
CA GLU A 216 17.98 24.95 0.50
C GLU A 216 18.95 24.26 1.47
N HIS A 217 19.78 23.36 0.94
CA HIS A 217 20.91 22.78 1.65
C HIS A 217 22.20 23.25 1.00
N ARG A 218 22.98 24.08 1.70
CA ARG A 218 24.33 24.45 1.30
C ARG A 218 25.31 23.59 2.10
N GLY A 219 26.14 22.81 1.42
CA GLY A 219 27.02 21.82 2.03
C GLY A 219 27.77 22.36 3.26
N GLY A 220 27.51 21.75 4.42
CA GLY A 220 28.13 22.09 5.71
C GLY A 220 27.38 23.12 6.57
N ALA A 221 26.35 23.79 6.06
CA ALA A 221 25.50 24.69 6.84
C ALA A 221 24.22 23.98 7.33
N ALA A 222 23.60 24.51 8.38
CA ALA A 222 22.27 24.08 8.79
C ALA A 222 21.25 24.36 7.66
N PRO A 223 20.25 23.48 7.46
CA PRO A 223 19.25 23.68 6.41
C PRO A 223 18.53 25.01 6.57
N GLY A 224 18.23 25.68 5.46
CA GLY A 224 17.39 26.88 5.46
C GLY A 224 15.95 26.61 5.93
N PRO A 225 15.16 27.66 6.17
CA PRO A 225 13.73 27.53 6.47
C PRO A 225 12.99 26.88 5.30
N TRP A 226 11.89 26.19 5.61
CA TRP A 226 10.98 25.67 4.59
C TRP A 226 10.32 26.82 3.84
N VAL A 227 10.32 26.72 2.51
CA VAL A 227 9.61 27.60 1.59
C VAL A 227 8.48 26.80 0.96
N GLN A 228 7.31 27.42 0.83
CA GLN A 228 6.12 26.80 0.28
C GLN A 228 5.59 27.63 -0.89
N ALA A 229 5.36 27.00 -2.04
CA ALA A 229 4.60 27.58 -3.14
C ALA A 229 3.25 26.88 -3.24
N ALA A 230 2.17 27.66 -3.31
CA ALA A 230 0.87 27.16 -3.72
C ALA A 230 0.87 27.05 -5.25
N ALA A 231 0.45 25.90 -5.76
CA ALA A 231 0.17 25.68 -7.18
C ALA A 231 -1.34 25.74 -7.44
#